data_AF-A0A7Y3GHR1-F1
#
_entry.id   AF-A0A7Y3GHR1-F1
#
_cell.length_a   1.000
_cell.length_b   1.000
_cell.length_c   1.000
_cell.angle_alpha   90.00
_cell.angle_beta   90.00
_cell.angle_gamma   90.00
#
_symmetry.space_group_name_H-M   'P 1'
#
loop_
_entity.id
_entity.type
_entity.pdbx_description
1 polymer ?
#
loop_
_entity_poly.entity_id
_entity_poly.type
_entity_poly.pdbx_seq_one_letter_code
_entity_poly.pdbx_strand_id
1 'polypeptide(L)' 'MPDEILEKMKKGVYYPGNYLGKRSELSNLVQKGYLDQMDGSFLCGPDSEPNYCMTDEGAKYKRQKIK' A
#
# COMPACT_ATOMS: atom_id res chain seq x y z
N MET A 1 12.62 -3.25 1.39
CA MET A 1 12.42 -3.28 -0.09
C MET A 1 10.94 -3.13 -0.37
N PRO A 2 10.53 -2.46 -1.46
CA PRO A 2 9.11 -2.20 -1.77
C PRO A 2 8.28 -3.50 -1.91
N ASP A 3 8.93 -4.61 -2.18
CA ASP A 3 8.29 -5.93 -2.25
C ASP A 3 7.79 -6.44 -0.88
N GLU A 4 8.55 -6.18 0.20
CA GLU A 4 8.15 -6.57 1.57
C GLU A 4 6.86 -5.87 2.01
N ILE A 5 6.62 -4.66 1.48
CA ILE A 5 5.38 -3.90 1.71
C ILE A 5 4.20 -4.64 1.09
N LEU A 6 4.34 -5.10 -0.15
CA LEU A 6 3.30 -5.87 -0.84
C LEU A 6 3.04 -7.20 -0.14
N GLU A 7 4.05 -7.85 0.43
CA GLU A 7 3.89 -9.07 1.21
C GLU A 7 3.08 -8.85 2.49
N LYS A 8 3.36 -7.77 3.22
CA LYS A 8 2.65 -7.37 4.45
C LYS A 8 1.17 -7.04 4.21
N MET A 9 0.78 -6.66 3.00
CA MET A 9 -0.62 -6.43 2.66
C MET A 9 -1.40 -7.75 2.65
N LYS A 10 -2.19 -7.96 3.70
CA LYS A 10 -3.09 -9.11 3.87
C LYS A 10 -4.42 -8.79 3.20
N LYS A 11 -4.87 -9.63 2.26
CA LYS A 11 -6.06 -9.40 1.42
C LYS A 11 -6.01 -8.14 0.52
N GLY A 12 -4.82 -7.57 0.29
CA GLY A 12 -4.64 -6.42 -0.62
C GLY A 12 -5.11 -5.08 -0.06
N VAL A 13 -5.38 -4.98 1.24
CA VAL A 13 -5.81 -3.73 1.91
C VAL A 13 -4.90 -3.45 3.09
N TYR A 14 -4.57 -2.18 3.29
CA TYR A 14 -3.82 -1.72 4.43
C TYR A 14 -4.55 -0.62 5.20
N TYR A 15 -4.62 -0.81 6.52
CA TYR A 15 -5.31 0.08 7.46
C TYR A 15 -4.32 1.01 8.16
N PRO A 16 -4.76 2.23 8.52
CA PRO A 16 -3.92 3.22 9.15
C PRO A 16 -3.59 2.81 10.59
N GLY A 17 -2.41 3.18 11.09
CA GLY A 17 -1.97 2.89 12.46
C GLY A 17 -1.04 1.68 12.62
N ASN A 18 -0.81 0.88 11.58
CA ASN A 18 0.32 -0.03 11.53
C ASN A 18 1.54 0.66 10.87
N TYR A 19 2.71 0.04 10.92
CA TYR A 19 3.85 0.45 10.08
C TYR A 19 3.97 -0.48 8.86
N LEU A 20 3.64 0.04 7.67
CA LEU A 20 3.74 -0.72 6.42
C LEU A 20 5.18 -0.69 5.88
N GLY A 21 5.78 0.49 5.88
CA GLY A 21 7.11 0.77 5.36
C GLY A 21 7.37 2.27 5.31
N LYS A 22 8.52 2.66 4.76
CA LYS A 22 8.87 4.07 4.62
C LYS A 22 7.93 4.76 3.62
N ARG A 23 7.51 5.99 3.92
CA ARG A 23 6.70 6.84 3.01
C ARG A 23 7.27 6.90 1.58
N SER A 24 8.59 6.99 1.44
CA SER A 24 9.25 7.00 0.12
C SER A 24 9.08 5.70 -0.66
N GLU A 25 9.09 4.54 0.01
CA GLU A 25 8.85 3.25 -0.67
C GLU A 25 7.38 3.09 -1.05
N LEU A 26 6.45 3.55 -0.20
CA LEU A 26 5.02 3.60 -0.49
C LEU A 26 4.72 4.51 -1.68
N SER A 27 5.30 5.71 -1.70
CA SER A 27 5.15 6.65 -2.81
C SER A 27 5.68 6.07 -4.13
N ASN A 28 6.80 5.33 -4.10
CA ASN A 28 7.34 4.65 -5.27
C ASN A 28 6.39 3.54 -5.77
N LEU A 29 5.79 2.77 -4.88
CA LEU A 29 4.79 1.75 -5.24
C LEU A 29 3.51 2.36 -5.81
N VAL A 30 3.09 3.53 -5.32
CA VAL A 30 1.97 4.29 -5.88
C VAL A 30 2.30 4.82 -7.27
N GLN A 31 3.49 5.40 -7.46
CA GLN A 31 3.94 5.86 -8.78
C GLN A 31 4.06 4.73 -9.80
N LYS A 32 4.40 3.51 -9.36
CA LYS A 32 4.44 2.31 -10.20
C LYS A 32 3.06 1.71 -10.48
N GLY A 33 1.99 2.24 -9.89
CA GLY A 33 0.63 1.73 -10.05
C GLY A 33 0.36 0.44 -9.29
N TYR A 34 1.23 0.02 -8.36
CA TYR A 34 1.02 -1.20 -7.55
C TYR A 34 0.17 -0.94 -6.31
N LEU A 35 0.18 0.28 -5.81
CA LEU A 35 -0.65 0.74 -4.71
C LEU A 35 -1.50 1.93 -5.16
N ASP A 36 -2.70 2.01 -4.62
CA ASP A 36 -3.58 3.16 -4.72
C ASP A 36 -3.65 3.82 -3.35
N GLN A 37 -3.44 5.14 -3.31
CA GLN A 37 -3.56 5.91 -2.08
C GLN A 37 -5.02 6.33 -1.92
N MET A 38 -5.71 5.71 -0.97
CA MET A 38 -7.06 6.11 -0.62
C MET A 38 -7.02 7.31 0.32
N ASP A 39 -7.83 8.31 -0.01
CA ASP A 39 -8.04 9.49 0.82
C ASP A 39 -8.72 9.06 2.13
N GLY A 40 -7.93 8.97 3.20
CA GLY A 40 -8.41 8.67 4.55
C GLY A 40 -9.09 9.86 5.25
N SER A 41 -9.11 11.02 4.59
CA SER A 41 -9.55 12.30 5.14
C SER A 41 -11.03 12.33 5.52
N PHE A 42 -11.81 11.33 5.12
CA PHE A 42 -13.22 11.22 5.47
C PHE A 42 -13.47 10.80 6.93
N LEU A 43 -12.54 10.09 7.58
CA LEU A 43 -12.83 9.43 8.88
C LEU A 43 -12.03 9.96 10.07
N CYS A 44 -10.83 10.51 9.87
CA CYS A 44 -10.03 11.08 10.94
C CYS A 44 -9.27 12.29 10.38
N GLY A 45 -9.11 13.36 11.16
CA GLY A 45 -8.60 14.67 10.72
C GLY A 45 -7.19 14.68 10.11
N PRO A 46 -6.58 15.87 9.90
CA PRO A 46 -5.39 16.09 9.07
C PRO A 46 -4.12 15.33 9.49
N ASP A 47 -4.11 14.71 10.67
CA ASP A 47 -3.02 13.87 11.18
C ASP A 47 -3.12 12.39 10.77
N SER A 48 -4.18 12.00 10.06
CA SER A 48 -4.41 10.59 9.73
C SER A 48 -3.47 10.12 8.63
N GLU A 49 -2.81 8.98 8.88
CA GLU A 49 -2.03 8.34 7.85
C GLU A 49 -2.94 7.91 6.67
N PRO A 50 -2.50 8.14 5.42
CA PRO A 50 -3.26 7.75 4.25
C PRO A 50 -3.44 6.23 4.19
N ASN A 51 -4.60 5.81 3.70
CA ASN A 51 -4.90 4.41 3.46
C ASN A 51 -4.28 3.98 2.13
N TYR A 52 -3.85 2.72 2.05
CA TYR A 52 -3.31 2.17 0.82
C TYR A 52 -4.04 0.87 0.47
N CYS A 53 -4.46 0.77 -0.79
CA CYS A 53 -5.01 -0.45 -1.36
C CYS A 53 -4.08 -0.99 -2.44
N MET A 54 -3.95 -2.30 -2.52
CA MET A 54 -3.22 -2.95 -3.60
C MET A 54 -4.08 -2.95 -4.86
N THR A 55 -3.49 -2.55 -5.98
CA THR A 55 -4.15 -2.60 -7.29
C THR A 55 -4.11 -4.02 -7.87
N ASP A 56 -4.88 -4.27 -8.93
CA ASP A 56 -4.77 -5.51 -9.72
C ASP A 56 -3.35 -5.75 -10.25
N GLU A 57 -2.63 -4.69 -10.63
CA GLU A 57 -1.23 -4.78 -11.07
C GLU A 57 -0.32 -5.16 -9.91
N GLY A 58 -0.47 -4.54 -8.74
CA GLY A 58 0.27 -4.92 -7.53
C GLY A 58 0.00 -6.36 -7.10
N ALA A 59 -1.25 -6.81 -7.23
CA ALA A 59 -1.64 -8.20 -6.93
C ALA A 59 -1.03 -9.19 -7.95
N LYS A 60 -1.02 -8.85 -9.24
CA LYS A 60 -0.36 -9.65 -10.29
C LYS A 60 1.14 -9.72 -10.06
N TYR A 61 1.78 -8.60 -9.72
CA TYR A 61 3.21 -8.55 -9.42
C TYR A 61 3.55 -9.41 -8.20
N LYS A 62 2.77 -9.30 -7.12
CA LYS A 62 2.90 -10.17 -5.93
C LYS A 62 2.78 -11.65 -6.28
N ARG A 63 1.79 -12.03 -7.10
CA ARG A 63 1.61 -13.43 -7.54
C ARG A 63 2.75 -13.95 -8.40
N GLN A 64 3.31 -13.12 -9.28
CA GLN A 64 4.44 -13.50 -10.13
C GLN A 64 5.71 -13.74 -9.33
N LYS A 65 5.89 -13.03 -8.20
CA LYS A 65 7.06 -13.18 -7.34
C LYS A 65 7.01 -14.40 -6.40
N ILE A 66 5.82 -14.93 -6.13
CA ILE A 66 5.62 -16.10 -5.25
C ILE A 66 5.77 -17.42 -6.05
N LYS A 67 5.84 -17.36 -7.38
CA LYS A 67 6.17 -18.49 -8.25
C LYS A 67 7.68 -18.61 -8.45
#